data_AF-A0A821ZUT3-F1
#
_entry.id   AF-A0A821ZUT3-F1
#
_cell.length_a   1.000
_cell.length_b   1.000
_cell.length_c   1.000
_cell.angle_alpha   90.00
_cell.angle_beta   90.00
_cell.angle_gamma   90.00
#
_symmetry.space_group_name_H-M   'P 1'
#
loop_
_entity.id
_entity.type
_entity.pdbx_description
1 polymer ?
#
loop_
_entity_poly.entity_id
_entity_poly.type
_entity_poly.pdbx_seq_one_letter_code
_entity_poly.pdbx_strand_id
1 'polypeptide(L)'
;HGWMYQKHGEAVGLIPKFWMGLVKVFAGRDPSLYSCQNILPALPLPSLDDTLQRYLRTVRPLYDDEAYQRTVEQADIFKNTIGYKLQRYLWFKWLLSSNYVTDWWEKFVYLRGRSPLIVNSNYYCLDAVFSRPAMKQTARAANIVYAALKYRTELELEKVKPLMAFSSIPLCSIQHERQFNTVRIPGKETDHIVHYSDSQHIAVYHKDRWYKVFTYYRNKLLQPCELQM
;
A
#
# COMPACT_ATOMS: atom_id res chain seq x y z
N HIS A 1 0.81 -20.79 5.97
CA HIS A 1 0.47 -20.20 4.65
C HIS A 1 1.66 -20.28 3.69
N GLY A 2 2.85 -19.73 3.99
CA GLY A 2 4.14 -20.10 3.35
C GLY A 2 4.33 -19.73 1.86
N TRP A 3 3.26 -19.38 1.16
CA TRP A 3 3.24 -19.06 -0.26
C TRP A 3 4.12 -17.86 -0.64
N MET A 4 4.34 -16.90 0.28
CA MET A 4 5.17 -15.72 0.04
C MET A 4 6.66 -16.04 -0.20
N TYR A 5 7.14 -17.17 0.31
CA TYR A 5 8.54 -17.58 0.15
C TYR A 5 8.71 -18.65 -0.93
N GLN A 6 7.65 -18.95 -1.67
CA GLN A 6 7.72 -19.89 -2.76
C GLN A 6 8.53 -19.29 -3.92
N LYS A 7 9.53 -20.02 -4.41
CA LYS A 7 10.29 -19.59 -5.57
C LYS A 7 9.45 -19.67 -6.82
N HIS A 8 9.65 -18.72 -7.72
CA HIS A 8 8.99 -18.74 -9.01
C HIS A 8 9.40 -19.99 -9.79
N GLY A 9 8.43 -20.70 -10.38
CA GLY A 9 8.65 -21.94 -11.14
C GLY A 9 8.68 -23.24 -10.32
N GLU A 10 8.71 -23.19 -8.99
CA GLU A 10 8.63 -24.39 -8.15
C GLU A 10 7.17 -24.80 -7.87
N ALA A 11 6.93 -26.11 -7.78
CA ALA A 11 5.61 -26.65 -7.46
C ALA A 11 5.15 -26.19 -6.07
N VAL A 12 3.89 -25.75 -5.98
CA VAL A 12 3.30 -25.30 -4.70
C VAL A 12 3.22 -26.51 -3.75
N GLY A 13 3.80 -26.36 -2.56
CA GLY A 13 3.76 -27.37 -1.51
C GLY A 13 2.34 -27.65 -0.99
N LEU A 14 2.17 -28.75 -0.27
CA LEU A 14 0.86 -29.20 0.22
C LEU A 14 0.23 -28.21 1.22
N ILE A 15 1.02 -27.62 2.12
CA ILE A 15 0.53 -26.68 3.13
C ILE A 15 -0.03 -25.39 2.49
N PRO A 16 0.72 -24.68 1.60
CA PRO A 16 0.14 -23.55 0.87
C PRO A 16 -1.09 -23.93 0.04
N LYS A 17 -1.10 -25.08 -0.64
CA LYS A 17 -2.26 -25.57 -1.40
C LYS A 17 -3.50 -25.75 -0.51
N PHE A 18 -3.35 -26.42 0.63
CA PHE A 18 -4.44 -26.62 1.58
C PHE A 18 -4.99 -25.30 2.09
N TRP A 19 -4.09 -24.38 2.49
CA TRP A 19 -4.47 -23.05 2.93
C TRP A 19 -5.21 -22.26 1.84
N MET A 20 -4.71 -22.27 0.59
CA MET A 20 -5.38 -21.64 -0.56
C MET A 20 -6.77 -22.25 -0.81
N GLY A 21 -6.92 -23.56 -0.62
CA GLY A 21 -8.20 -24.25 -0.67
C GLY A 21 -9.19 -23.71 0.36
N LEU A 22 -8.77 -23.58 1.63
CA LEU A 22 -9.58 -22.98 2.69
C LEU A 22 -9.97 -21.54 2.35
N VAL A 23 -9.02 -20.72 1.90
CA VAL A 23 -9.30 -19.33 1.51
C VAL A 23 -10.36 -19.26 0.41
N LYS A 24 -10.30 -20.12 -0.61
CA LYS A 24 -11.34 -20.17 -1.66
C LYS A 24 -12.72 -20.53 -1.11
N VAL A 25 -12.79 -21.45 -0.14
CA VAL A 25 -14.05 -21.83 0.49
C VAL A 25 -14.62 -20.67 1.30
N PHE A 26 -13.80 -20.00 2.10
CA PHE A 26 -14.24 -18.92 2.99
C PHE A 26 -14.47 -17.58 2.29
N ALA A 27 -13.73 -17.27 1.22
CA ALA A 27 -13.93 -16.06 0.43
C ALA A 27 -15.24 -16.10 -0.38
N GLY A 28 -15.78 -17.29 -0.64
CA GLY A 28 -16.99 -17.48 -1.43
C GLY A 28 -16.78 -17.24 -2.94
N ARG A 29 -17.89 -17.27 -3.68
CA ARG A 29 -17.87 -17.13 -5.16
C ARG A 29 -17.69 -15.69 -5.63
N ASP A 30 -18.17 -14.72 -4.85
CA ASP A 30 -18.16 -13.31 -5.21
C ASP A 30 -17.81 -12.42 -4.01
N PRO A 31 -16.54 -12.43 -3.55
CA PRO A 31 -16.13 -11.64 -2.39
C PRO A 31 -16.27 -10.14 -2.65
N SER A 32 -16.73 -9.40 -1.64
CA SER A 32 -16.67 -7.94 -1.63
C SER A 32 -15.23 -7.47 -1.45
N LEU A 33 -14.96 -6.20 -1.72
CA LEU A 33 -13.60 -5.64 -1.68
C LEU A 33 -12.86 -5.94 -0.35
N TYR A 34 -13.58 -5.88 0.77
CA TYR A 34 -13.00 -6.02 2.12
C TYR A 34 -13.33 -7.34 2.81
N SER A 35 -14.14 -8.22 2.20
CA SER A 35 -14.60 -9.46 2.84
C SER A 35 -13.45 -10.39 3.27
N CYS A 36 -12.32 -10.35 2.56
CA CYS A 36 -11.17 -11.20 2.83
C CYS A 36 -10.18 -10.61 3.87
N GLN A 37 -10.36 -9.37 4.33
CA GLN A 37 -9.36 -8.67 5.16
C GLN A 37 -9.08 -9.38 6.48
N ASN A 38 -10.12 -9.93 7.10
CA ASN A 38 -10.03 -10.62 8.40
C ASN A 38 -9.41 -12.02 8.30
N ILE A 39 -9.29 -12.59 7.10
CA ILE A 39 -8.70 -13.92 6.87
C ILE A 39 -7.29 -13.85 6.29
N LEU A 40 -6.75 -12.64 6.09
CA LEU A 40 -5.38 -12.48 5.61
C LEU A 40 -4.40 -12.97 6.68
N PRO A 41 -3.33 -13.67 6.26
CA PRO A 41 -2.32 -14.11 7.20
C PRO A 41 -1.52 -12.90 7.69
N ALA A 42 -1.14 -12.92 8.97
CA ALA A 42 -0.19 -11.95 9.51
C ALA A 42 1.12 -12.00 8.72
N LEU A 43 1.75 -10.84 8.55
CA LEU A 43 3.06 -10.75 7.91
C LEU A 43 4.07 -11.62 8.69
N PRO A 44 4.78 -12.56 8.04
CA PRO A 44 5.74 -13.40 8.74
C PRO A 44 6.87 -12.58 9.36
N LEU A 45 7.27 -12.97 10.56
CA LEU A 45 8.48 -12.47 11.22
C LEU A 45 9.62 -13.47 10.96
N PRO A 46 10.63 -13.14 10.12
CA PRO A 46 11.78 -14.02 9.92
C PRO A 46 12.60 -14.17 11.22
N SER A 47 13.34 -15.27 11.33
CA SER A 47 14.27 -15.46 12.43
C SER A 47 15.42 -14.45 12.33
N LEU A 48 16.06 -14.17 13.48
CA LEU A 48 17.25 -13.33 13.51
C LEU A 48 18.38 -13.94 12.67
N ASP A 49 18.58 -15.25 12.79
CA ASP A 49 19.58 -16.01 12.03
C ASP A 49 19.36 -15.90 10.52
N ASP A 50 18.14 -16.14 10.03
CA ASP A 50 17.81 -16.03 8.60
C ASP A 50 18.01 -14.60 8.10
N THR A 51 17.68 -13.62 8.93
CA THR A 51 17.82 -12.20 8.61
C THR A 51 19.30 -11.83 8.45
N LEU A 52 20.15 -12.24 9.40
CA LEU A 52 21.60 -11.99 9.34
C LEU A 52 22.25 -12.72 8.18
N GLN A 53 21.88 -13.98 7.94
CA GLN A 53 22.41 -14.74 6.80
C GLN A 53 22.07 -14.08 5.47
N ARG A 54 20.82 -13.63 5.30
CA ARG A 54 20.39 -12.90 4.10
C ARG A 54 21.10 -11.56 3.97
N TYR A 55 21.24 -10.81 5.07
CA TYR A 55 21.97 -9.55 5.10
C TYR A 55 23.42 -9.72 4.64
N LEU A 56 24.16 -10.66 5.23
CA LEU A 56 25.54 -10.95 4.86
C LEU A 56 25.66 -11.36 3.39
N ARG A 57 24.75 -12.21 2.89
CA ARG A 57 24.70 -12.56 1.47
C ARG A 57 24.46 -11.34 0.56
N THR A 58 23.63 -10.39 0.97
CA THR A 58 23.33 -9.19 0.16
C THR A 58 24.46 -8.18 0.12
N VAL A 59 25.22 -8.02 1.22
CA VAL A 59 26.35 -7.08 1.26
C VAL A 59 27.63 -7.67 0.69
N ARG A 60 27.77 -9.00 0.65
CA ARG A 60 28.96 -9.66 0.12
C ARG A 60 29.41 -9.16 -1.26
N PRO A 61 28.55 -9.01 -2.29
CA PRO A 61 29.00 -8.49 -3.59
C PRO A 61 29.32 -6.99 -3.59
N LEU A 62 29.01 -6.26 -2.51
CA LEU A 62 29.25 -4.83 -2.39
C LEU A 62 30.58 -4.51 -1.68
N TYR A 63 31.13 -5.46 -0.92
CA TYR A 63 32.28 -5.26 -0.04
C TYR A 63 33.49 -6.09 -0.49
N ASP A 64 34.68 -5.55 -0.25
CA ASP A 64 35.92 -6.32 -0.29
C ASP A 64 35.99 -7.32 0.89
N ASP A 65 37.03 -8.16 0.88
CA ASP A 65 37.18 -9.22 1.88
C ASP A 65 37.33 -8.69 3.31
N GLU A 66 38.08 -7.60 3.49
CA GLU A 66 38.33 -7.01 4.79
C GLU A 66 37.05 -6.36 5.37
N ALA A 67 36.33 -5.58 4.56
CA ALA A 67 35.06 -4.98 4.96
C ALA A 67 33.97 -6.05 5.20
N TYR A 68 33.92 -7.09 4.38
CA TYR A 68 33.00 -8.19 4.57
C TYR A 68 33.27 -8.94 5.88
N GLN A 69 34.54 -9.27 6.16
CA GLN A 69 34.93 -9.96 7.38
C GLN A 69 34.57 -9.15 8.64
N ARG A 70 34.84 -7.84 8.63
CA ARG A 70 34.39 -6.93 9.71
C ARG A 70 32.88 -6.94 9.89
N THR A 71 32.12 -6.99 8.80
CA THR A 71 30.65 -7.03 8.84
C THR A 71 30.13 -8.36 9.40
N VAL A 72 30.79 -9.48 9.08
CA VAL A 72 30.49 -10.80 9.66
C VAL A 72 30.68 -10.78 11.18
N GLU A 73 31.80 -10.25 11.65
CA GLU A 73 32.09 -10.11 13.09
C GLU A 73 31.06 -9.22 13.80
N GLN A 74 30.69 -8.09 13.19
CA GLN A 74 29.64 -7.20 13.72
C GLN A 74 28.27 -7.89 13.78
N ALA A 75 27.92 -8.67 12.76
CA ALA A 75 26.66 -9.43 12.74
C ALA A 75 26.62 -10.48 13.85
N ASP A 76 27.74 -11.16 14.12
CA ASP A 76 27.85 -12.13 15.21
C ASP A 76 27.77 -11.44 16.59
N ILE A 77 28.49 -10.32 16.77
CA ILE A 77 28.38 -9.51 18.00
C ILE A 77 26.94 -9.06 18.22
N PHE A 78 26.26 -8.53 17.19
CA PHE A 78 24.87 -8.11 17.31
C PHE A 78 23.96 -9.26 17.73
N LYS A 79 24.11 -10.43 17.08
CA LYS A 79 23.36 -11.64 17.41
C LYS A 79 23.55 -12.05 18.88
N ASN A 80 24.80 -12.12 19.32
CA ASN A 80 25.17 -12.64 20.64
C ASN A 80 25.02 -11.62 21.78
N THR A 81 24.73 -10.35 21.47
CA THR A 81 24.50 -9.30 22.47
C THR A 81 23.02 -8.87 22.50
N ILE A 82 22.66 -7.82 21.77
CA ILE A 82 21.36 -7.16 21.87
C ILE A 82 20.32 -7.74 20.89
N GLY A 83 20.76 -8.43 19.83
CA GLY A 83 19.92 -8.89 18.73
C GLY A 83 18.76 -9.79 19.18
N TYR A 84 19.03 -10.82 19.97
CA TYR A 84 17.96 -11.70 20.49
C TYR A 84 16.99 -10.96 21.42
N LYS A 85 17.46 -9.97 22.19
CA LYS A 85 16.59 -9.15 23.04
C LYS A 85 15.62 -8.31 22.19
N LEU A 86 16.12 -7.68 21.13
CA LEU A 86 15.30 -6.91 20.20
C LEU A 86 14.33 -7.81 19.42
N GLN A 87 14.79 -8.98 18.96
CA GLN A 87 13.94 -9.96 18.27
C GLN A 87 12.79 -10.44 19.16
N ARG A 88 13.01 -10.61 20.47
CA ARG A 88 11.94 -10.92 21.44
C ARG A 88 10.90 -9.81 21.52
N TYR A 89 11.33 -8.55 21.59
CA TYR A 89 10.38 -7.41 21.57
C TYR A 89 9.61 -7.33 20.26
N LEU A 90 10.28 -7.57 19.14
CA LEU A 90 9.65 -7.61 17.82
C LEU A 90 8.64 -8.76 17.71
N TRP A 91 8.93 -9.90 18.31
CA TRP A 91 8.01 -11.03 18.38
C TRP A 91 6.76 -10.72 19.23
N PHE A 92 6.91 -10.04 20.37
CA PHE A 92 5.76 -9.56 21.14
C PHE A 92 4.91 -8.57 20.34
N LYS A 93 5.52 -7.63 19.62
CA LYS A 93 4.79 -6.74 18.72
C LYS A 93 4.08 -7.52 17.62
N TRP A 94 4.72 -8.52 17.04
CA TRP A 94 4.12 -9.39 16.02
C TRP A 94 2.89 -10.13 16.52
N LEU A 95 2.92 -10.67 17.75
CA LEU A 95 1.74 -11.29 18.35
C LEU A 95 0.56 -10.33 18.55
N LEU A 96 0.87 -9.07 18.89
CA LEU A 96 -0.14 -8.08 19.29
C LEU A 96 -0.60 -7.19 18.13
N SER A 97 -0.13 -7.43 16.90
CA SER A 97 -0.48 -6.60 15.74
C SER A 97 -0.90 -7.44 14.55
N SER A 98 -1.84 -6.92 13.74
CA SER A 98 -2.22 -7.53 12.46
C SER A 98 -1.06 -7.47 11.46
N ASN A 99 -0.26 -6.42 11.53
CA ASN A 99 0.99 -6.28 10.81
C ASN A 99 2.00 -5.48 11.66
N TYR A 100 3.14 -6.11 11.97
CA TYR A 100 4.15 -5.54 12.87
C TYR A 100 4.98 -4.43 12.24
N VAL A 101 4.85 -4.17 10.95
CA VAL A 101 5.65 -3.21 10.19
C VAL A 101 4.88 -1.94 9.86
N THR A 102 3.57 -2.03 9.60
CA THR A 102 2.76 -0.94 9.00
C THR A 102 2.90 0.39 9.73
N ASP A 103 2.72 0.43 11.05
CA ASP A 103 2.77 1.66 11.85
C ASP A 103 4.16 2.31 11.83
N TRP A 104 5.22 1.51 11.94
CA TRP A 104 6.58 2.00 11.88
C TRP A 104 6.97 2.42 10.47
N TRP A 105 6.56 1.68 9.45
CA TRP A 105 6.82 1.99 8.06
C TRP A 105 6.21 3.34 7.67
N GLU A 106 4.90 3.51 7.89
CA GLU A 106 4.22 4.77 7.62
C GLU A 106 4.87 5.93 8.37
N LYS A 107 5.13 5.75 9.67
CA LYS A 107 5.68 6.80 10.52
C LYS A 107 7.11 7.18 10.14
N PHE A 108 8.03 6.22 10.17
CA PHE A 108 9.48 6.50 10.11
C PHE A 108 10.01 6.62 8.69
N VAL A 109 9.42 5.92 7.72
CA VAL A 109 9.88 6.00 6.32
C VAL A 109 9.29 7.21 5.61
N TYR A 110 8.02 7.53 5.86
CA TYR A 110 7.34 8.61 5.13
C TYR A 110 7.02 9.83 5.99
N LEU A 111 6.32 9.65 7.11
CA LEU A 111 5.71 10.77 7.83
C LEU A 111 6.71 11.57 8.67
N ARG A 112 7.85 11.00 9.06
CA ARG A 112 8.94 11.73 9.75
C ARG A 112 9.97 12.31 8.79
N GLY A 113 10.03 11.83 7.55
CA GLY A 113 10.91 12.39 6.52
C GLY A 113 10.63 13.88 6.30
N ARG A 114 11.70 14.69 6.29
CA ARG A 114 11.62 16.15 6.16
C ARG A 114 12.02 16.66 4.76
N SER A 115 12.47 15.77 3.89
CA SER A 115 12.80 16.11 2.50
C SER A 115 11.53 16.47 1.71
N PRO A 116 11.60 17.40 0.73
CA PRO A 116 10.46 17.76 -0.10
C PRO A 116 9.83 16.55 -0.80
N LEU A 117 8.51 16.40 -0.68
CA LEU A 117 7.80 15.20 -1.17
C LEU A 117 7.79 15.07 -2.70
N ILE A 118 7.69 16.19 -3.41
CA ILE A 118 7.48 16.24 -4.88
C ILE A 118 8.58 15.46 -5.63
N VAL A 119 9.82 15.54 -5.16
CA VAL A 119 10.98 14.90 -5.82
C VAL A 119 11.34 13.57 -5.15
N ASN A 120 11.18 13.46 -3.83
CA ASN A 120 11.79 12.38 -3.06
C ASN A 120 10.83 11.23 -2.70
N SER A 121 9.51 11.43 -2.82
CA SER A 121 8.54 10.44 -2.32
C SER A 121 7.27 10.31 -3.16
N ASN A 122 6.79 11.39 -3.78
CA ASN A 122 5.61 11.32 -4.64
C ASN A 122 5.94 10.55 -5.91
N TYR A 123 4.99 9.72 -6.35
CA TYR A 123 5.05 9.04 -7.64
C TYR A 123 3.89 9.50 -8.53
N TYR A 124 4.05 9.35 -9.84
CA TYR A 124 3.00 9.61 -10.81
C TYR A 124 3.00 8.53 -11.87
N CYS A 125 1.81 8.25 -12.41
CA CYS A 125 1.63 7.42 -13.59
C CYS A 125 0.95 8.28 -14.65
N LEU A 126 1.31 8.08 -15.92
CA LEU A 126 0.69 8.78 -17.04
C LEU A 126 -0.23 7.79 -17.76
N ASP A 127 -1.55 8.02 -17.75
CA ASP A 127 -2.52 7.03 -18.24
C ASP A 127 -2.66 6.99 -19.78
N ALA A 128 -2.45 8.13 -20.47
CA ALA A 128 -2.80 8.27 -21.88
C ALA A 128 -2.02 9.37 -22.60
N VAL A 129 -0.69 9.44 -22.42
CA VAL A 129 0.18 10.41 -23.13
C VAL A 129 -0.10 10.46 -24.64
N PHE A 130 -0.53 9.33 -25.21
CA PHE A 130 -0.77 9.14 -26.64
C PHE A 130 -2.25 9.09 -27.06
N SER A 131 -3.21 9.17 -26.13
CA SER A 131 -4.64 9.16 -26.48
C SER A 131 -5.31 10.48 -26.08
N ARG A 132 -5.94 11.13 -27.07
CA ARG A 132 -6.68 12.39 -26.89
C ARG A 132 -8.14 12.19 -27.29
N PRO A 133 -8.97 11.57 -26.43
CA PRO A 133 -10.35 11.21 -26.78
C PRO A 133 -11.26 12.41 -27.04
N ALA A 134 -10.89 13.62 -26.60
CA ALA A 134 -11.59 14.86 -26.91
C ALA A 134 -10.59 16.00 -27.13
N MET A 135 -10.97 17.00 -27.93
CA MET A 135 -10.10 18.16 -28.23
C MET A 135 -10.04 19.18 -27.09
N LYS A 136 -11.17 19.42 -26.40
CA LYS A 136 -11.26 20.38 -25.30
C LYS A 136 -10.67 19.79 -24.01
N GLN A 137 -9.73 20.51 -23.38
CA GLN A 137 -9.12 20.09 -22.11
C GLN A 137 -10.16 19.96 -20.99
N THR A 138 -11.09 20.91 -20.90
CA THR A 138 -12.15 20.92 -19.88
C THR A 138 -13.08 19.70 -20.02
N ALA A 139 -13.41 19.31 -21.25
CA ALA A 139 -14.18 18.09 -21.50
C ALA A 139 -13.42 16.83 -21.03
N ARG A 140 -12.11 16.75 -21.29
CA ARG A 140 -11.28 15.62 -20.79
C ARG A 140 -11.22 15.60 -19.27
N ALA A 141 -10.95 16.75 -18.64
CA ALA A 141 -10.89 16.88 -17.19
C ALA A 141 -12.21 16.48 -16.53
N ALA A 142 -13.35 16.94 -17.05
CA ALA A 142 -14.67 16.58 -16.55
C ALA A 142 -14.95 15.07 -16.63
N ASN A 143 -14.56 14.42 -17.73
CA ASN A 143 -14.70 12.96 -17.88
C ASN A 143 -13.80 12.18 -16.90
N ILE A 144 -12.56 12.63 -16.68
CA ILE A 144 -11.64 12.02 -15.70
C ILE A 144 -12.21 12.16 -14.29
N VAL A 145 -12.67 13.35 -13.92
CA VAL A 145 -13.30 13.60 -12.61
C VAL A 145 -14.53 12.71 -12.43
N TYR A 146 -15.41 12.65 -13.43
CA TYR A 146 -16.60 11.81 -13.39
C TYR A 146 -16.26 10.33 -13.24
N ALA A 147 -15.29 9.82 -14.01
CA ALA A 147 -14.84 8.43 -13.93
C ALA A 147 -14.22 8.10 -12.56
N ALA A 148 -13.39 9.01 -12.02
CA ALA A 148 -12.79 8.86 -10.69
C ALA A 148 -13.84 8.82 -9.58
N LEU A 149 -14.86 9.69 -9.64
CA LEU A 149 -15.96 9.71 -8.66
C LEU A 149 -16.88 8.50 -8.80
N LYS A 150 -17.12 8.02 -10.02
CA LYS A 150 -17.83 6.75 -10.23
C LYS A 150 -17.05 5.58 -9.61
N TYR A 151 -15.73 5.55 -9.79
CA TYR A 151 -14.88 4.55 -9.16
C TYR A 151 -14.89 4.66 -7.63
N ARG A 152 -14.88 5.88 -7.08
CA ARG A 152 -15.08 6.12 -5.63
C ARG A 152 -16.38 5.48 -5.12
N THR A 153 -17.49 5.71 -5.82
CA THR A 153 -18.79 5.10 -5.46
C THR A 153 -18.71 3.56 -5.49
N GLU A 154 -18.03 2.97 -6.48
CA GLU A 154 -17.88 1.51 -6.55
C GLU A 154 -16.97 0.96 -5.43
N LEU A 155 -15.98 1.73 -4.96
CA LEU A 155 -15.19 1.39 -3.77
C LEU A 155 -16.03 1.46 -2.48
N GLU A 156 -16.79 2.54 -2.30
CA GLU A 156 -17.67 2.74 -1.14
C GLU A 156 -18.77 1.67 -1.04
N LEU A 157 -19.27 1.21 -2.18
CA LEU A 157 -20.24 0.10 -2.27
C LEU A 157 -19.57 -1.28 -2.29
N GLU A 158 -18.25 -1.36 -2.12
CA GLU A 158 -17.44 -2.59 -2.15
C GLU A 158 -17.62 -3.47 -3.41
N LYS A 159 -18.00 -2.87 -4.53
CA LYS A 159 -18.23 -3.57 -5.80
C LYS A 159 -16.95 -3.89 -6.57
N VAL A 160 -15.87 -3.15 -6.29
CA VAL A 160 -14.55 -3.45 -6.81
C VAL A 160 -14.10 -4.81 -6.29
N LYS A 161 -13.68 -5.69 -7.18
CA LYS A 161 -13.26 -7.04 -6.79
C LYS A 161 -11.91 -7.00 -6.07
N PRO A 162 -11.72 -7.81 -5.00
CA PRO A 162 -10.44 -7.90 -4.34
C PRO A 162 -9.37 -8.44 -5.29
N LEU A 163 -8.17 -7.90 -5.19
CA LEU A 163 -7.05 -8.36 -5.99
C LEU A 163 -6.59 -9.74 -5.51
N MET A 164 -6.45 -10.68 -6.45
CA MET A 164 -6.08 -12.07 -6.16
C MET A 164 -4.70 -12.40 -6.76
N ALA A 165 -3.71 -12.70 -5.92
CA ALA A 165 -2.46 -13.31 -6.35
C ALA A 165 -2.69 -14.80 -6.70
N PHE A 166 -2.04 -15.27 -7.79
CA PHE A 166 -2.22 -16.63 -8.31
C PHE A 166 -3.69 -17.06 -8.45
N SER A 167 -4.57 -16.08 -8.75
CA SER A 167 -6.02 -16.25 -8.89
C SER A 167 -6.73 -16.87 -7.67
N SER A 168 -6.09 -16.88 -6.50
CA SER A 168 -6.54 -17.68 -5.35
C SER A 168 -6.24 -17.04 -3.99
N ILE A 169 -5.26 -16.14 -3.93
CA ILE A 169 -4.77 -15.56 -2.68
C ILE A 169 -5.19 -14.09 -2.64
N PRO A 170 -6.13 -13.69 -1.78
CA PRO A 170 -6.53 -12.30 -1.67
C PRO A 170 -5.35 -11.46 -1.16
N LEU A 171 -5.19 -10.29 -1.75
CA LEU A 171 -4.28 -9.26 -1.28
C LEU A 171 -5.03 -8.26 -0.41
N CYS A 172 -4.27 -7.54 0.43
CA CYS A 172 -4.84 -6.54 1.32
C CYS A 172 -5.41 -5.37 0.52
N SER A 173 -6.68 -5.05 0.79
CA SER A 173 -7.42 -3.97 0.12
C SER A 173 -7.39 -2.65 0.92
N ILE A 174 -6.72 -2.58 2.08
CA ILE A 174 -6.92 -1.48 3.05
C ILE A 174 -6.47 -0.12 2.51
N GLN A 175 -5.56 -0.13 1.54
CA GLN A 175 -5.06 1.10 0.92
C GLN A 175 -6.12 1.82 0.09
N HIS A 176 -7.17 1.12 -0.37
CA HIS A 176 -8.26 1.73 -1.13
C HIS A 176 -9.04 2.77 -0.31
N GLU A 177 -9.12 2.61 1.01
CA GLU A 177 -9.77 3.58 1.90
C GLU A 177 -9.14 4.97 1.81
N ARG A 178 -7.85 5.04 1.50
CA ARG A 178 -7.08 6.30 1.48
C ARG A 178 -6.96 6.93 0.10
N GLN A 179 -7.59 6.36 -0.92
CA GLN A 179 -7.47 6.85 -2.30
C GLN A 179 -8.22 8.17 -2.52
N PHE A 180 -9.35 8.36 -1.84
CA PHE A 180 -10.15 9.57 -1.90
C PHE A 180 -10.22 10.24 -0.53
N ASN A 181 -10.52 11.54 -0.52
CA ASN A 181 -10.74 12.36 0.68
C ASN A 181 -9.65 12.24 1.74
N THR A 182 -8.41 11.95 1.33
CA THR A 182 -7.29 11.74 2.24
C THR A 182 -6.18 12.73 1.92
N VAL A 183 -5.63 13.36 2.94
CA VAL A 183 -4.54 14.33 2.80
C VAL A 183 -3.49 14.08 3.87
N ARG A 184 -2.23 14.38 3.53
CA ARG A 184 -1.14 14.46 4.49
C ARG A 184 -1.03 15.90 5.00
N ILE A 185 -1.25 16.12 6.28
CA ILE A 185 -1.10 17.41 6.96
C ILE A 185 0.31 17.49 7.55
N PRO A 186 1.08 18.55 7.26
CA PRO A 186 2.42 18.71 7.80
C PRO A 186 2.38 18.91 9.32
N GLY A 187 3.28 18.22 10.03
CA GLY A 187 3.56 18.48 11.45
C GLY A 187 5.03 18.84 11.65
N LYS A 188 5.37 19.37 12.83
CA LYS A 188 6.74 19.83 13.12
C LYS A 188 7.76 18.70 13.01
N GLU A 189 7.44 17.54 13.57
CA GLU A 189 8.33 16.36 13.57
C GLU A 189 7.77 15.17 12.79
N THR A 190 6.45 15.04 12.78
CA THR A 190 5.72 13.93 12.15
C THR A 190 4.50 14.51 11.47
N ASP A 191 4.30 14.18 10.21
CA ASP A 191 3.10 14.55 9.46
C ASP A 191 1.97 13.57 9.79
N HIS A 192 0.74 13.96 9.49
CA HIS A 192 -0.45 13.18 9.81
C HIS A 192 -1.29 12.91 8.58
N ILE A 193 -1.73 11.67 8.41
CA ILE A 193 -2.74 11.33 7.40
C ILE A 193 -4.11 11.61 8.00
N VAL A 194 -4.90 12.43 7.31
CA VAL A 194 -6.28 12.75 7.69
C VAL A 194 -7.20 12.28 6.58
N HIS A 195 -8.21 11.51 6.95
CA HIS A 195 -9.26 11.02 6.07
C HIS A 195 -10.58 11.71 6.42
N TYR A 196 -11.29 12.21 5.42
CA TYR A 196 -12.56 12.91 5.55
C TYR A 196 -13.69 12.07 4.95
N SER A 197 -14.75 11.83 5.70
CA SER A 197 -15.84 10.92 5.31
C SER A 197 -16.95 11.56 4.47
N ASP A 198 -17.00 12.89 4.37
CA ASP A 198 -18.19 13.64 3.91
C ASP A 198 -17.93 14.61 2.74
N SER A 199 -16.81 14.46 2.01
CA SER A 199 -16.49 15.39 0.92
C SER A 199 -17.30 15.15 -0.36
N GLN A 200 -18.16 16.11 -0.68
CA GLN A 200 -18.93 16.20 -1.94
C GLN A 200 -18.36 17.22 -2.95
N HIS A 201 -17.08 17.57 -2.80
CA HIS A 201 -16.41 18.55 -3.66
C HIS A 201 -15.01 18.09 -4.03
N ILE A 202 -14.47 18.71 -5.07
CA ILE A 202 -13.06 18.64 -5.44
C ILE A 202 -12.41 20.01 -5.28
N ALA A 203 -11.09 20.00 -5.09
CA ALA A 203 -10.25 21.18 -5.18
C ALA A 203 -9.62 21.24 -6.59
N VAL A 204 -9.83 22.34 -7.30
CA VAL A 204 -9.25 22.57 -8.63
C VAL A 204 -8.22 23.69 -8.53
N TYR A 205 -7.00 23.42 -9.00
CA TYR A 205 -5.94 24.41 -9.11
C TYR A 205 -5.85 24.91 -10.56
N HIS A 206 -5.90 26.22 -10.76
CA HIS A 206 -5.71 26.83 -12.07
C HIS A 206 -5.18 28.26 -11.93
N LYS A 207 -4.08 28.58 -12.62
CA LYS A 207 -3.43 29.90 -12.62
C LYS A 207 -3.28 30.48 -11.21
N ASP A 208 -2.61 29.73 -10.35
CA ASP A 208 -2.26 30.11 -8.97
C ASP A 208 -3.45 30.39 -8.05
N ARG A 209 -4.61 29.82 -8.39
CA ARG A 209 -5.84 29.91 -7.60
C ARG A 209 -6.43 28.54 -7.37
N TRP A 210 -6.97 28.38 -6.16
CA TRP A 210 -7.74 27.20 -5.76
C TRP A 210 -9.22 27.50 -5.84
N TYR A 211 -9.96 26.54 -6.39
CA TYR A 211 -11.42 26.59 -6.53
C TYR A 211 -12.02 25.36 -5.86
N LYS A 212 -13.10 25.58 -5.10
CA LYS A 212 -13.94 24.52 -4.58
C LYS A 212 -15.07 24.26 -5.58
N VAL A 213 -15.11 23.07 -6.16
CA VAL A 213 -16.15 22.68 -7.12
C VAL A 213 -16.96 21.55 -6.54
N PHE A 214 -18.26 21.80 -6.31
CA PHE A 214 -19.18 20.75 -5.88
C PHE A 214 -19.43 19.77 -7.02
N THR A 215 -19.45 18.48 -6.71
CA THR A 215 -19.59 17.42 -7.71
C THR A 215 -20.94 16.72 -7.65
N TYR A 216 -21.79 17.12 -6.70
CA TYR A 216 -23.13 16.57 -6.51
C TYR A 216 -24.17 17.68 -6.47
N TYR A 217 -25.35 17.41 -7.05
CA TYR A 217 -26.55 18.23 -6.91
C TYR A 217 -27.73 17.34 -6.51
N ARG A 218 -28.40 17.66 -5.39
CA ARG A 218 -29.49 16.85 -4.81
C ARG A 218 -29.10 15.36 -4.68
N ASN A 219 -27.90 15.10 -4.15
CA ASN A 219 -27.31 13.76 -3.98
C ASN A 219 -27.09 12.96 -5.27
N LYS A 220 -27.17 13.60 -6.45
CA LYS A 220 -26.80 12.99 -7.72
C LYS A 220 -25.46 13.53 -8.19
N LEU A 221 -24.58 12.62 -8.62
CA LEU A 221 -23.31 12.97 -9.24
C LEU A 221 -23.58 13.76 -10.53
N LEU A 222 -22.95 14.93 -10.67
CA LEU A 222 -23.02 15.75 -11.87
C LEU A 222 -22.47 15.00 -13.08
N GLN A 223 -23.11 15.14 -14.23
CA GLN A 223 -22.67 14.57 -15.49
C GLN A 223 -21.43 15.29 -16.04
N PRO A 224 -20.64 14.66 -16.93
CA PRO A 224 -19.45 15.30 -17.49
C PRO A 224 -19.72 16.66 -18.14
N CYS A 225 -20.86 16.87 -18.79
CA CYS A 225 -21.22 18.16 -19.38
C CYS A 225 -21.50 19.25 -18.34
N GLU A 226 -22.01 18.87 -17.16
CA GLU A 226 -22.27 19.80 -16.04
C GLU A 226 -20.99 20.15 -15.28
N LEU A 227 -20.02 19.23 -15.25
CA LEU A 227 -18.68 19.44 -14.69
C LEU A 227 -17.75 20.20 -15.64
N GLN A 228 -18.07 20.25 -16.94
CA GLN A 228 -17.28 20.96 -17.95
C GLN A 228 -17.52 22.47 -17.86
N MET A 229 -16.73 23.12 -17.00
CA MET A 229 -16.69 24.59 -16.84
C MET A 229 -15.55 25.23 -17.63
#